data_AF-A0A2T0TUQ0-F1
#
_entry.id   AF-A0A2T0TUQ0-F1
#
_cell.length_a   1.000
_cell.length_b   1.000
_cell.length_c   1.000
_cell.angle_alpha   90.00
_cell.angle_beta   90.00
_cell.angle_gamma   90.00
#
_symmetry.space_group_name_H-M   'P 1'
#
loop_
_entity.id
_entity.type
_entity.pdbx_description
1 polymer ?
#
loop_
_entity_poly.entity_id
_entity_poly.type
_entity_poly.pdbx_seq_one_letter_code
_entity_poly.pdbx_strand_id
1 'polypeptide(L)'
;MPAPRRTASPRTTGAPAPRRRLTARETEALQALLAARAAAGAPARPRPTRPAPGRTRTATRRRPAPRPTRTRGPWRARLLVVGLATLLVPVLTVLLAPATSAPGAATVPGDPTGLALAARGTLLQDADTYRRLQTEIAARRTVVEQARAAEEGARAAVAAEQATVGGAAADLYRASALTRMPVLGLDATAPAGTADVLYRQALADRAAGDREAAVARAERAEAAVRTAAARVAAAQAAVDSATAQARSLLGGIRATAGDLGLDVSVQLAALGTVPAAGEQQARNAAALQRWQGYLTELATAGIEPPSAAELADPAVLPEGFSPALDAAGQAVPGVAWAVAGNRPVTVLPAETVAAVSSALAQAGRPYVAGAAGPDTYDCGGLVAASYLLGGYALPATAAEQWAAATVVPASQLQVGDLVVSDGGLDVGVYLGGDDVLGASAASYQVGVRSVPADARAVRVTLPAPAEPNAPLPASTSGRGACGAVPAPAGPVSPAWGGWSNGRIPTAALCPVARGHALRCDAAAGYAGLAQAYQAAFGTPLCITDSYRSMSAQVDAFRRKPALAAVPGTSNHGWALAVDLCGGVNVAGTPQWTWMTQHAGAFGFVNPDWARPGGEKPEPWHWEYGHLT
;
A
#
# COMPACT_ATOMS: atom_id res chain seq x y z
N MET A 1 1.58 -70.06 -11.14
CA MET A 1 1.03 -69.76 -9.80
C MET A 1 2.17 -69.72 -8.80
N PRO A 2 2.23 -68.83 -7.79
CA PRO A 2 1.34 -67.71 -7.44
C PRO A 2 2.01 -66.32 -7.59
N ALA A 3 1.19 -65.27 -7.47
CA ALA A 3 1.53 -63.83 -7.41
C ALA A 3 1.57 -63.34 -5.92
N PRO A 4 1.49 -62.04 -5.56
CA PRO A 4 2.01 -60.76 -6.09
C PRO A 4 2.68 -59.87 -4.98
N ARG A 5 3.21 -58.68 -5.31
CA ARG A 5 2.91 -57.40 -4.59
C ARG A 5 3.45 -56.14 -5.30
N ARG A 6 2.73 -55.04 -5.08
CA ARG A 6 2.63 -53.77 -5.83
C ARG A 6 3.64 -52.68 -5.40
N THR A 7 3.68 -51.63 -6.24
CA THR A 7 3.95 -50.17 -6.04
C THR A 7 5.28 -49.68 -6.63
N ALA A 8 5.45 -48.48 -7.20
CA ALA A 8 4.62 -47.56 -8.00
C ALA A 8 5.59 -46.53 -8.66
N SER A 9 5.37 -46.24 -9.96
CA SER A 9 5.71 -45.07 -10.85
C SER A 9 6.87 -44.07 -10.57
N PRO A 10 7.47 -43.52 -11.64
CA PRO A 10 7.01 -42.21 -12.13
C PRO A 10 6.79 -42.07 -13.67
N ARG A 11 6.04 -41.00 -13.98
CA ARG A 11 5.43 -40.55 -15.25
C ARG A 11 6.42 -40.07 -16.32
N THR A 12 6.08 -40.33 -17.58
CA THR A 12 6.50 -39.55 -18.75
C THR A 12 5.28 -39.13 -19.60
N THR A 13 5.45 -37.99 -20.27
CA THR A 13 4.51 -37.17 -21.06
C THR A 13 4.06 -37.81 -22.38
N GLY A 14 2.81 -37.58 -22.82
CA GLY A 14 2.33 -37.94 -24.17
C GLY A 14 1.25 -36.98 -24.69
N ALA A 15 1.43 -36.48 -25.92
CA ALA A 15 0.53 -35.58 -26.64
C ALA A 15 -0.77 -36.27 -27.13
N PRO A 16 -1.88 -35.53 -27.40
CA PRO A 16 -3.16 -36.14 -27.80
C PRO A 16 -3.32 -36.31 -29.33
N ALA A 17 -3.91 -37.44 -29.72
CA ALA A 17 -4.17 -37.86 -31.10
C ALA A 17 -5.37 -37.14 -31.77
N PRO A 18 -5.43 -37.08 -33.12
CA PRO A 18 -6.48 -36.36 -33.84
C PRO A 18 -7.81 -37.14 -33.94
N ARG A 19 -8.94 -36.42 -33.90
CA ARG A 19 -10.30 -36.99 -33.93
C ARG A 19 -10.76 -37.35 -35.36
N ARG A 20 -11.39 -38.52 -35.49
CA ARG A 20 -11.94 -39.10 -36.74
C ARG A 20 -13.17 -38.33 -37.24
N ARG A 21 -13.27 -38.13 -38.57
CA ARG A 21 -14.46 -37.56 -39.24
C ARG A 21 -15.50 -38.65 -39.54
N LEU A 22 -16.78 -38.29 -39.41
CA LEU A 22 -17.92 -39.16 -39.72
C LEU A 22 -18.00 -39.45 -41.22
N THR A 23 -18.46 -40.64 -41.57
CA THR A 23 -18.65 -41.07 -42.95
C THR A 23 -19.96 -40.51 -43.52
N ALA A 24 -20.07 -40.51 -44.86
CA ALA A 24 -21.27 -40.00 -45.54
C ALA A 24 -22.56 -40.72 -45.10
N ARG A 25 -22.51 -42.04 -44.91
CA ARG A 25 -23.66 -42.83 -44.41
C ARG A 25 -24.09 -42.45 -42.99
N GLU A 26 -23.13 -42.14 -42.11
CA GLU A 26 -23.43 -41.69 -40.75
C GLU A 26 -24.05 -40.29 -40.75
N THR A 27 -23.63 -39.44 -41.69
CA THR A 27 -24.19 -38.09 -41.87
C THR A 27 -25.64 -38.15 -42.38
N GLU A 28 -25.90 -39.05 -43.34
CA GLU A 28 -27.23 -39.22 -43.94
C GLU A 28 -28.24 -39.83 -42.94
N ALA A 29 -27.80 -40.81 -42.14
CA ALA A 29 -28.61 -41.37 -41.05
C ALA A 29 -28.95 -40.33 -39.97
N LEU A 30 -28.01 -39.41 -39.67
CA LEU A 30 -28.23 -38.33 -38.72
C LEU A 30 -29.25 -37.31 -39.25
N GLN A 31 -29.20 -36.99 -40.55
CA GLN A 31 -30.16 -36.09 -41.19
C GLN A 31 -31.58 -36.66 -41.22
N ALA A 32 -31.73 -37.96 -41.49
CA ALA A 32 -33.03 -38.63 -41.45
C ALA A 32 -33.67 -38.62 -40.05
N LEU A 33 -32.85 -38.81 -39.00
CA LEU A 33 -33.28 -38.73 -37.60
C LEU A 33 -33.74 -37.33 -37.18
N LEU A 34 -33.08 -36.28 -37.69
CA LEU A 34 -33.44 -34.89 -37.42
C LEU A 34 -34.74 -34.49 -38.12
N ALA A 35 -34.96 -34.97 -39.35
CA ALA A 35 -36.20 -34.73 -40.10
C ALA A 35 -37.41 -35.39 -39.44
N ALA A 36 -37.27 -36.63 -38.96
CA ALA A 36 -38.34 -37.34 -38.24
C ALA A 36 -38.75 -36.63 -36.94
N ARG A 37 -37.81 -35.94 -36.28
CA ARG A 37 -38.05 -35.22 -35.02
C ARG A 37 -38.72 -33.86 -35.22
N ALA A 38 -38.53 -33.24 -36.39
CA ALA A 38 -39.21 -32.00 -36.77
C ALA A 38 -40.70 -32.22 -37.12
N ALA A 39 -41.07 -33.42 -37.58
CA ALA A 39 -42.46 -33.76 -37.93
C ALA A 39 -43.35 -34.07 -36.69
N ALA A 40 -42.78 -34.42 -35.54
CA ALA A 40 -43.51 -34.91 -34.37
C ALA A 40 -43.88 -33.80 -33.36
N GLY A 41 -44.39 -32.66 -33.82
CA GLY A 41 -44.68 -31.43 -33.05
C GLY A 41 -44.94 -31.59 -31.53
N ALA A 42 -44.18 -30.86 -30.71
CA ALA A 42 -44.15 -31.03 -29.25
C ALA A 42 -45.31 -30.31 -28.50
N PRO A 43 -45.80 -30.87 -27.38
CA PRO A 43 -47.01 -30.43 -26.69
C PRO A 43 -46.77 -29.32 -25.64
N ALA A 44 -47.84 -28.54 -25.36
CA ALA A 44 -47.86 -27.45 -24.39
C ALA A 44 -47.76 -27.93 -22.92
N ARG A 45 -47.07 -27.14 -22.07
CA ARG A 45 -46.93 -27.35 -20.62
C ARG A 45 -47.74 -26.34 -19.79
N PRO A 46 -48.20 -26.70 -18.57
CA PRO A 46 -49.19 -25.95 -17.80
C PRO A 46 -48.58 -24.91 -16.83
N ARG A 47 -49.43 -23.96 -16.40
CA ARG A 47 -49.17 -22.85 -15.45
C ARG A 47 -49.01 -23.31 -13.99
N PRO A 48 -48.30 -22.55 -13.12
CA PRO A 48 -48.13 -22.87 -11.71
C PRO A 48 -49.19 -22.22 -10.80
N THR A 49 -49.52 -22.91 -9.70
CA THR A 49 -50.40 -22.45 -8.62
C THR A 49 -49.60 -21.87 -7.43
N ARG A 50 -50.16 -20.81 -6.82
CA ARG A 50 -49.73 -20.17 -5.56
C ARG A 50 -50.20 -20.98 -4.34
N PRO A 51 -49.56 -20.77 -3.17
CA PRO A 51 -50.38 -20.40 -2.00
C PRO A 51 -49.77 -19.28 -1.13
N ALA A 52 -50.64 -18.66 -0.33
CA ALA A 52 -50.37 -17.62 0.67
C ALA A 52 -50.66 -18.18 2.11
N PRO A 53 -50.67 -17.38 3.21
CA PRO A 53 -49.73 -17.53 4.32
C PRO A 53 -50.38 -17.88 5.68
N GLY A 54 -49.58 -18.19 6.71
CA GLY A 54 -50.04 -18.00 8.09
C GLY A 54 -49.32 -18.76 9.22
N ARG A 55 -48.86 -17.96 10.19
CA ARG A 55 -49.03 -18.06 11.66
C ARG A 55 -47.75 -18.08 12.50
N THR A 56 -47.66 -17.02 13.30
CA THR A 56 -46.78 -16.74 14.44
C THR A 56 -46.98 -17.69 15.61
N ARG A 57 -45.88 -18.08 16.28
CA ARG A 57 -45.89 -18.58 17.67
C ARG A 57 -44.81 -17.91 18.50
N THR A 58 -45.25 -17.41 19.64
CA THR A 58 -44.52 -16.81 20.77
C THR A 58 -43.65 -17.86 21.49
N ALA A 59 -42.44 -17.46 21.93
CA ALA A 59 -41.55 -18.28 22.73
C ALA A 59 -41.28 -17.63 24.09
N THR A 60 -41.60 -18.35 25.16
CA THR A 60 -41.42 -17.99 26.56
C THR A 60 -40.00 -18.34 27.06
N ARG A 61 -39.38 -17.41 27.80
CA ARG A 61 -38.09 -17.56 28.48
C ARG A 61 -38.19 -18.56 29.65
N ARG A 62 -37.21 -19.48 29.77
CA ARG A 62 -36.93 -20.25 30.99
C ARG A 62 -35.50 -19.95 31.49
N ARG A 63 -35.40 -19.62 32.79
CA ARG A 63 -34.18 -19.46 33.59
C ARG A 63 -33.51 -20.82 33.88
N PRO A 64 -32.17 -20.91 34.01
CA PRO A 64 -31.50 -22.07 34.59
C PRO A 64 -31.22 -21.88 36.10
N ALA A 65 -31.24 -22.99 36.84
CA ALA A 65 -30.85 -23.13 38.25
C ALA A 65 -29.66 -24.14 38.35
N PRO A 66 -28.98 -24.29 39.51
CA PRO A 66 -27.52 -24.13 39.63
C PRO A 66 -26.72 -25.45 39.66
N ARG A 67 -25.42 -25.35 39.37
CA ARG A 67 -24.44 -26.44 39.55
C ARG A 67 -23.73 -26.32 40.92
N PRO A 68 -23.36 -27.45 41.57
CA PRO A 68 -22.79 -27.44 42.91
C PRO A 68 -21.31 -27.06 42.94
N THR A 69 -20.94 -26.46 44.06
CA THR A 69 -19.62 -25.99 44.48
C THR A 69 -18.61 -27.13 44.65
N ARG A 70 -17.38 -26.92 44.18
CA ARG A 70 -16.21 -27.74 44.55
C ARG A 70 -15.17 -26.84 45.22
N THR A 71 -14.93 -27.15 46.48
CA THR A 71 -14.00 -26.54 47.42
C THR A 71 -12.54 -26.75 47.03
N ARG A 72 -11.72 -25.71 47.13
CA ARG A 72 -10.26 -25.81 47.17
C ARG A 72 -9.81 -26.02 48.62
N GLY A 73 -8.87 -26.94 48.83
CA GLY A 73 -8.11 -27.11 50.06
C GLY A 73 -6.62 -27.38 49.75
N PRO A 74 -5.66 -26.86 50.53
CA PRO A 74 -4.24 -26.77 50.16
C PRO A 74 -3.38 -27.82 50.88
N TRP A 75 -2.34 -28.36 50.25
CA TRP A 75 -1.26 -29.07 50.94
C TRP A 75 0.11 -28.70 50.40
N ARG A 76 1.01 -28.40 51.33
CA ARG A 76 2.41 -27.97 51.18
C ARG A 76 3.36 -29.17 51.14
N ALA A 77 4.55 -28.92 50.55
CA ALA A 77 5.87 -29.48 50.88
C ALA A 77 6.11 -30.97 50.56
N ARG A 78 7.29 -31.48 50.14
CA ARG A 78 8.65 -30.97 49.86
C ARG A 78 9.45 -32.18 49.29
N LEU A 79 10.43 -31.93 48.39
CA LEU A 79 11.74 -32.63 48.21
C LEU A 79 11.72 -34.15 47.82
N LEU A 80 12.63 -34.78 47.08
CA LEU A 80 14.05 -34.62 46.68
C LEU A 80 14.35 -35.56 45.48
N VAL A 81 15.16 -35.08 44.51
CA VAL A 81 16.38 -35.65 43.86
C VAL A 81 16.48 -37.12 43.37
N VAL A 82 17.27 -37.27 42.27
CA VAL A 82 17.84 -38.45 41.55
C VAL A 82 17.04 -38.85 40.29
N GLY A 83 17.57 -38.95 39.06
CA GLY A 83 18.92 -38.79 38.48
C GLY A 83 18.81 -38.59 36.94
N LEU A 84 19.77 -37.90 36.30
CA LEU A 84 20.77 -38.45 35.35
C LEU A 84 20.20 -39.57 34.44
N ALA A 85 20.30 -39.56 33.10
CA ALA A 85 21.29 -38.99 32.19
C ALA A 85 20.78 -39.11 30.72
N THR A 86 21.60 -38.63 29.77
CA THR A 86 21.58 -38.76 28.30
C THR A 86 20.95 -37.61 27.49
N LEU A 87 21.76 -36.62 27.09
CA LEU A 87 22.37 -36.60 25.74
C LEU A 87 23.38 -35.44 25.56
N LEU A 88 24.53 -35.78 25.00
CA LEU A 88 25.69 -34.92 24.67
C LEU A 88 25.47 -34.11 23.36
N VAL A 89 25.55 -32.78 23.43
CA VAL A 89 26.55 -31.83 22.85
C VAL A 89 27.27 -32.28 21.53
N PRO A 90 27.45 -31.41 20.50
CA PRO A 90 28.25 -30.19 20.66
C PRO A 90 27.79 -28.85 20.08
N VAL A 91 27.92 -27.86 20.98
CA VAL A 91 28.21 -26.45 20.74
C VAL A 91 29.70 -26.33 20.40
N LEU A 92 30.02 -25.65 19.30
CA LEU A 92 31.40 -25.33 18.92
C LEU A 92 31.74 -23.91 19.39
N THR A 93 32.63 -23.80 20.37
CA THR A 93 33.35 -22.56 20.73
C THR A 93 34.68 -22.54 19.98
N VAL A 94 34.94 -21.49 19.19
CA VAL A 94 36.29 -21.18 18.69
C VAL A 94 36.75 -19.83 19.26
N LEU A 95 37.79 -19.98 20.08
CA LEU A 95 38.83 -19.11 20.60
C LEU A 95 39.03 -17.68 20.04
N LEU A 96 39.29 -16.78 20.99
CA LEU A 96 40.05 -15.55 20.87
C LEU A 96 41.52 -15.83 20.45
N ALA A 97 41.95 -15.25 19.33
CA ALA A 97 43.33 -14.87 19.01
C ALA A 97 43.30 -13.84 17.85
N PRO A 98 44.26 -12.89 17.77
CA PRO A 98 44.16 -11.71 16.93
C PRO A 98 44.44 -12.07 15.46
N ALA A 99 43.60 -11.60 14.54
CA ALA A 99 43.91 -11.65 13.12
C ALA A 99 44.99 -10.60 12.83
N THR A 100 46.24 -11.06 12.72
CA THR A 100 47.28 -10.35 11.98
C THR A 100 46.84 -10.26 10.53
N SER A 101 46.53 -9.06 10.05
CA SER A 101 46.34 -8.75 8.64
C SER A 101 47.66 -8.97 7.89
N ALA A 102 47.74 -10.03 7.11
CA ALA A 102 48.75 -10.16 6.06
C ALA A 102 48.31 -9.30 4.85
N PRO A 103 49.17 -8.44 4.29
CA PRO A 103 48.85 -7.64 3.13
C PRO A 103 48.98 -8.48 1.85
N GLY A 104 48.04 -8.30 0.92
CA GLY A 104 48.16 -8.82 -0.45
C GLY A 104 47.30 -10.05 -0.76
N ALA A 105 45.98 -9.92 -0.65
CA ALA A 105 45.09 -10.71 -1.50
C ALA A 105 44.71 -9.81 -2.68
N ALA A 106 45.24 -10.15 -3.87
CA ALA A 106 44.92 -9.48 -5.11
C ALA A 106 43.40 -9.48 -5.34
N THR A 107 42.82 -8.30 -5.48
CA THR A 107 41.46 -8.08 -5.98
C THR A 107 41.38 -8.65 -7.40
N VAL A 108 40.67 -9.77 -7.57
CA VAL A 108 40.18 -10.19 -8.88
C VAL A 108 39.30 -9.05 -9.41
N PRO A 109 39.48 -8.55 -10.65
CA PRO A 109 38.58 -7.57 -11.22
C PRO A 109 37.17 -8.18 -11.25
N GLY A 110 36.29 -7.71 -10.36
CA GLY A 110 34.90 -8.15 -10.35
C GLY A 110 34.25 -7.71 -11.65
N ASP A 111 33.46 -8.59 -12.27
CA ASP A 111 32.56 -8.18 -13.34
C ASP A 111 31.63 -7.09 -12.79
N PRO A 112 31.68 -5.84 -13.32
CA PRO A 112 30.89 -4.73 -12.82
C PRO A 112 29.38 -5.03 -12.87
N THR A 113 28.95 -5.90 -13.78
CA THR A 113 27.57 -6.39 -13.86
C THR A 113 27.19 -7.22 -12.64
N GLY A 114 28.07 -8.14 -12.22
CA GLY A 114 27.88 -8.97 -11.04
C GLY A 114 27.85 -8.14 -9.75
N LEU A 115 28.73 -7.14 -9.65
CA LEU A 115 28.74 -6.18 -8.54
C LEU A 115 27.46 -5.33 -8.52
N ALA A 116 26.99 -4.85 -9.67
CA ALA A 116 25.76 -4.08 -9.77
C ALA A 116 24.52 -4.90 -9.38
N LEU A 117 24.46 -6.17 -9.77
CA LEU A 117 23.38 -7.07 -9.35
C LEU A 117 23.41 -7.36 -7.85
N ALA A 118 24.60 -7.58 -7.27
CA ALA A 118 24.75 -7.80 -5.84
C ALA A 118 24.36 -6.55 -5.04
N ALA A 119 24.89 -5.37 -5.41
CA ALA A 119 24.55 -4.09 -4.82
C ALA A 119 23.05 -3.82 -4.88
N ARG A 120 22.42 -4.03 -6.05
CA ARG A 120 20.97 -3.90 -6.21
C ARG A 120 20.21 -4.84 -5.28
N GLY A 121 20.64 -6.10 -5.16
CA GLY A 121 20.02 -7.08 -4.27
C GLY A 121 20.03 -6.62 -2.82
N THR A 122 21.19 -6.16 -2.33
CA THR A 122 21.35 -5.62 -0.97
C THR A 122 20.49 -4.38 -0.75
N LEU A 123 20.57 -3.39 -1.64
CA LEU A 123 19.80 -2.15 -1.53
C LEU A 123 18.28 -2.39 -1.55
N LEU A 124 17.80 -3.34 -2.37
CA LEU A 124 16.37 -3.73 -2.39
C LEU A 124 15.95 -4.43 -1.09
N GLN A 125 16.79 -5.30 -0.54
CA GLN A 125 16.54 -5.96 0.75
C GLN A 125 16.49 -4.97 1.91
N ASP A 126 17.38 -3.97 1.90
CA ASP A 126 17.40 -2.91 2.90
C ASP A 126 16.18 -1.99 2.75
N ALA A 127 15.79 -1.65 1.52
CA ALA A 127 14.56 -0.92 1.24
C ALA A 127 13.30 -1.67 1.75
N ASP A 128 13.23 -2.99 1.56
CA ASP A 128 12.15 -3.82 2.12
C ASP A 128 12.15 -3.83 3.65
N THR A 129 13.33 -3.91 4.26
CA THR A 129 13.47 -3.85 5.72
C THR A 129 13.02 -2.51 6.25
N TYR A 130 13.39 -1.42 5.58
CA TYR A 130 12.94 -0.08 5.92
C TYR A 130 11.41 0.07 5.83
N ARG A 131 10.79 -0.41 4.75
CA ARG A 131 9.32 -0.39 4.60
C ARG A 131 8.60 -1.16 5.70
N ARG A 132 9.14 -2.31 6.13
CA ARG A 132 8.61 -3.07 7.28
C ARG A 132 8.73 -2.26 8.58
N LEU A 133 9.88 -1.63 8.83
CA LEU A 133 10.07 -0.77 9.99
C LEU A 133 9.10 0.41 10.00
N GLN A 134 8.79 1.01 8.83
CA GLN A 134 7.79 2.07 8.74
C GLN A 134 6.39 1.60 9.15
N THR A 135 5.98 0.41 8.69
CA THR A 135 4.71 -0.18 9.10
C THR A 135 4.68 -0.49 10.59
N GLU A 136 5.79 -0.98 11.14
CA GLU A 136 5.94 -1.22 12.57
C GLU A 136 5.87 0.07 13.40
N ILE A 137 6.55 1.14 12.98
CA ILE A 137 6.50 2.45 13.63
C ILE A 137 5.06 2.98 13.65
N ALA A 138 4.34 2.89 12.53
CA ALA A 138 2.94 3.30 12.45
C ALA A 138 2.06 2.48 13.42
N ALA A 139 2.23 1.16 13.47
CA ALA A 139 1.50 0.32 14.41
C ALA A 139 1.83 0.64 15.88
N ARG A 140 3.12 0.87 16.21
CA ARG A 140 3.56 1.25 17.56
C ARG A 140 3.03 2.62 17.99
N ARG A 141 2.90 3.59 17.07
CA ARG A 141 2.25 4.88 17.35
C ARG A 141 0.78 4.71 17.74
N THR A 142 0.05 3.83 17.07
CA THR A 142 -1.33 3.49 17.49
C THR A 142 -1.38 2.91 18.91
N VAL A 143 -0.39 2.10 19.30
CA VAL A 143 -0.29 1.58 20.68
C VAL A 143 -0.01 2.69 21.68
N VAL A 144 0.80 3.70 21.33
CA VAL A 144 1.02 4.89 22.17
C VAL A 144 -0.30 5.62 22.41
N GLU A 145 -1.08 5.87 21.36
CA GLU A 145 -2.39 6.55 21.48
C GLU A 145 -3.37 5.75 22.35
N GLN A 146 -3.44 4.43 22.17
CA GLN A 146 -4.25 3.55 23.02
C GLN A 146 -3.79 3.57 24.49
N ALA A 147 -2.48 3.59 24.73
CA ALA A 147 -1.92 3.66 26.08
C ALA A 147 -2.23 5.00 26.75
N ARG A 148 -2.17 6.11 26.00
CA ARG A 148 -2.53 7.46 26.48
C ARG A 148 -4.00 7.54 26.86
N ALA A 149 -4.89 7.05 26.00
CA ALA A 149 -6.32 6.98 26.29
C ALA A 149 -6.62 6.13 27.55
N ALA A 150 -5.90 5.02 27.73
CA ALA A 150 -6.02 4.20 28.94
C ALA A 150 -5.52 4.91 30.20
N GLU A 151 -4.44 5.70 30.10
CA GLU A 151 -3.95 6.53 31.20
C GLU A 151 -4.95 7.62 31.59
N GLU A 152 -5.51 8.32 30.60
CA GLU A 152 -6.57 9.32 30.82
C GLU A 152 -7.79 8.70 31.51
N GLY A 153 -8.24 7.52 31.05
CA GLY A 153 -9.32 6.78 31.69
C GLY A 153 -9.02 6.39 33.14
N ALA A 154 -7.77 5.97 33.42
CA ALA A 154 -7.35 5.67 34.79
C ALA A 154 -7.33 6.92 35.68
N ARG A 155 -6.90 8.07 35.16
CA ARG A 155 -6.91 9.36 35.88
C ARG A 155 -8.34 9.82 36.18
N ALA A 156 -9.26 9.64 35.23
CA ALA A 156 -10.67 9.93 35.44
C ALA A 156 -11.28 9.04 36.54
N ALA A 157 -10.91 7.75 36.58
CA ALA A 157 -11.35 6.85 37.64
C ALA A 157 -10.83 7.27 39.03
N VAL A 158 -9.57 7.72 39.13
CA VAL A 158 -9.04 8.30 40.37
C VAL A 158 -9.85 9.51 40.80
N ALA A 159 -10.12 10.45 39.89
CA ALA A 159 -10.91 11.65 40.20
C ALA A 159 -12.34 11.31 40.69
N ALA A 160 -12.98 10.29 40.10
CA ALA A 160 -14.29 9.83 40.52
C ALA A 160 -14.30 9.19 41.93
N GLU A 161 -13.30 8.37 42.25
CA GLU A 161 -13.16 7.79 43.59
C GLU A 161 -12.79 8.86 44.62
N GLN A 162 -11.92 9.82 44.27
CA GLN A 162 -11.61 10.97 45.13
C GLN A 162 -12.84 11.83 45.42
N ALA A 163 -13.71 12.08 44.43
CA ALA A 163 -14.98 12.79 44.64
C ALA A 163 -15.91 12.02 45.59
N THR A 164 -15.97 10.69 45.47
CA THR A 164 -16.75 9.81 46.36
C THR A 164 -16.24 9.88 47.79
N VAL A 165 -14.93 9.74 47.99
CA VAL A 165 -14.28 9.83 49.30
C VAL A 165 -14.46 11.23 49.90
N GLY A 166 -14.26 12.28 49.11
CA GLY A 166 -14.43 13.67 49.52
C GLY A 166 -15.86 14.02 49.91
N GLY A 167 -16.85 13.53 49.16
CA GLY A 167 -18.27 13.69 49.48
C GLY A 167 -18.62 13.04 50.82
N ALA A 168 -18.22 11.77 51.01
CA ALA A 168 -18.45 11.05 52.26
C ALA A 168 -17.75 11.73 53.46
N ALA A 169 -16.54 12.25 53.27
CA ALA A 169 -15.82 13.00 54.29
C ALA A 169 -16.55 14.31 54.66
N ALA A 170 -17.05 15.05 53.66
CA ALA A 170 -17.81 16.28 53.87
C ALA A 170 -19.14 16.03 54.62
N ASP A 171 -19.85 14.95 54.30
CA ASP A 171 -21.09 14.58 54.98
C ASP A 171 -20.83 14.23 56.45
N LEU A 172 -19.77 13.47 56.75
CA LEU A 172 -19.36 13.18 58.11
C LEU A 172 -18.94 14.44 58.89
N TYR A 173 -18.26 15.38 58.24
CA TYR A 173 -17.87 16.64 58.86
C TYR A 173 -19.10 17.46 59.30
N ARG A 174 -20.14 17.51 58.46
CA ARG A 174 -21.40 18.23 58.73
C ARG A 174 -22.33 17.50 59.70
N ALA A 175 -22.17 16.18 59.88
CA ALA A 175 -23.03 15.37 60.72
C ALA A 175 -22.88 15.67 62.23
N SER A 176 -23.99 15.63 62.97
CA SER A 176 -23.98 15.77 64.43
C SER A 176 -23.29 14.58 65.13
N ALA A 177 -22.93 14.75 66.40
CA ALA A 177 -22.35 13.66 67.20
C ALA A 177 -23.26 12.42 67.26
N LEU A 178 -24.57 12.61 67.45
CA LEU A 178 -25.57 11.53 67.49
C LEU A 178 -25.86 10.94 66.09
N THR A 179 -25.54 11.64 65.00
CA THR A 179 -25.63 11.11 63.64
C THR A 179 -24.42 10.22 63.32
N ARG A 180 -23.22 10.64 63.77
CA ARG A 180 -21.97 9.87 63.58
C ARG A 180 -21.88 8.65 64.48
N MET A 181 -22.36 8.78 65.72
CA MET A 181 -22.35 7.74 66.74
C MET A 181 -23.74 7.60 67.37
N PRO A 182 -24.72 7.02 66.65
CA PRO A 182 -26.08 6.86 67.15
C PRO A 182 -26.17 6.17 68.51
N VAL A 183 -25.27 5.22 68.81
CA VAL A 183 -25.19 4.51 70.10
C VAL A 183 -25.09 5.44 71.32
N LEU A 184 -24.58 6.66 71.17
CA LEU A 184 -24.53 7.65 72.26
C LEU A 184 -25.91 8.16 72.67
N GLY A 185 -26.95 7.91 71.87
CA GLY A 185 -28.34 8.22 72.17
C GLY A 185 -29.08 7.14 72.95
N LEU A 186 -28.41 6.06 73.37
CA LEU A 186 -29.00 5.05 74.25
C LEU A 186 -29.30 5.66 75.63
N ASP A 187 -30.54 5.48 76.09
CA ASP A 187 -31.01 5.98 77.38
C ASP A 187 -31.61 4.82 78.19
N ALA A 188 -31.00 4.53 79.34
CA ALA A 188 -31.45 3.47 80.24
C ALA A 188 -32.85 3.74 80.83
N THR A 189 -33.31 4.99 80.79
CA THR A 189 -34.62 5.41 81.28
C THR A 189 -35.71 5.43 80.19
N ALA A 190 -35.33 5.29 78.91
CA ALA A 190 -36.24 5.33 77.76
C ALA A 190 -36.09 4.09 76.84
N PRO A 191 -36.40 2.87 77.33
CA PRO A 191 -36.12 1.63 76.62
C PRO A 191 -36.84 1.49 75.26
N ALA A 192 -37.98 2.17 75.07
CA ALA A 192 -38.73 2.17 73.82
C ALA A 192 -37.94 2.72 72.60
N GLY A 193 -36.93 3.56 72.83
CA GLY A 193 -36.08 4.13 71.76
C GLY A 193 -34.89 3.26 71.34
N THR A 194 -34.59 2.19 72.09
CA THR A 194 -33.38 1.36 71.91
C THR A 194 -33.28 0.76 70.50
N ALA A 195 -34.39 0.25 69.96
CA ALA A 195 -34.40 -0.40 68.64
C ALA A 195 -34.03 0.58 67.52
N ASP A 196 -34.52 1.82 67.58
CA ASP A 196 -34.22 2.87 66.60
C ASP A 196 -32.75 3.30 66.67
N VAL A 197 -32.21 3.46 67.88
CA VAL A 197 -30.79 3.79 68.09
C VAL A 197 -29.88 2.69 67.52
N LEU A 198 -30.17 1.42 67.80
CA LEU A 198 -29.39 0.29 67.27
C LEU A 198 -29.53 0.15 65.76
N TYR A 199 -30.71 0.40 65.19
CA TYR A 199 -30.91 0.43 63.73
C TYR A 199 -30.05 1.53 63.08
N ARG A 200 -30.07 2.75 63.62
CA ARG A 200 -29.23 3.85 63.15
C ARG A 200 -27.75 3.55 63.31
N GLN A 201 -27.33 2.89 64.39
CA GLN A 201 -25.95 2.44 64.56
C GLN A 201 -25.53 1.45 63.47
N ALA A 202 -26.37 0.46 63.15
CA ALA A 202 -26.07 -0.49 62.07
C ALA A 202 -25.93 0.19 60.70
N LEU A 203 -26.71 1.24 60.44
CA LEU A 203 -26.54 2.07 59.24
C LEU A 203 -25.22 2.86 59.25
N ALA A 204 -24.83 3.42 60.40
CA ALA A 204 -23.56 4.13 60.55
C ALA A 204 -22.36 3.19 60.33
N ASP A 205 -22.39 1.98 60.89
CA ASP A 205 -21.34 0.98 60.71
C ASP A 205 -21.23 0.54 59.24
N ARG A 206 -22.36 0.37 58.55
CA ARG A 206 -22.38 0.08 57.11
C ARG A 206 -21.75 1.22 56.30
N ALA A 207 -22.12 2.46 56.59
CA ALA A 207 -21.56 3.63 55.92
C ALA A 207 -20.05 3.77 56.16
N ALA A 208 -19.56 3.41 57.35
CA ALA A 208 -18.14 3.35 57.66
C ALA A 208 -17.41 2.31 56.79
N GLY A 209 -17.98 1.11 56.66
CA GLY A 209 -17.44 0.07 55.77
C GLY A 209 -17.45 0.47 54.29
N ASP A 210 -18.51 1.12 53.82
CA ASP A 210 -18.61 1.61 52.44
C ASP A 210 -17.53 2.68 52.15
N ARG A 211 -17.21 3.53 53.13
CA ARG A 211 -16.12 4.52 53.04
C ARG A 211 -14.74 3.86 52.98
N GLU A 212 -14.47 2.89 53.84
CA GLU A 212 -13.20 2.13 53.79
C GLU A 212 -13.02 1.44 52.43
N ALA A 213 -14.09 0.85 51.90
CA ALA A 213 -14.08 0.27 50.56
C ALA A 213 -13.83 1.31 49.45
N ALA A 214 -14.33 2.55 49.61
CA ALA A 214 -14.08 3.65 48.68
C ALA A 214 -12.60 4.10 48.69
N VAL A 215 -11.99 4.23 49.87
CA VAL A 215 -10.55 4.54 50.00
C VAL A 215 -9.72 3.44 49.32
N ALA A 216 -10.01 2.17 49.59
CA ALA A 216 -9.32 1.05 48.95
C ALA A 216 -9.54 0.96 47.42
N ARG A 217 -10.65 1.51 46.88
CA ARG A 217 -10.83 1.66 45.44
C ARG A 217 -9.99 2.81 44.89
N ALA A 218 -9.94 3.94 45.58
CA ALA A 218 -9.12 5.10 45.21
C ALA A 218 -7.63 4.71 45.11
N GLU A 219 -7.08 4.03 46.13
CA GLU A 219 -5.69 3.56 46.12
C GLU A 219 -5.37 2.61 44.96
N ARG A 220 -6.31 1.69 44.63
CA ARG A 220 -6.19 0.81 43.46
C ARG A 220 -6.25 1.59 42.15
N ALA A 221 -7.10 2.61 42.06
CA ALA A 221 -7.18 3.48 40.90
C ALA A 221 -5.86 4.25 40.70
N GLU A 222 -5.23 4.75 41.77
CA GLU A 222 -3.93 5.41 41.69
C GLU A 222 -2.81 4.46 41.24
N ALA A 223 -2.81 3.21 41.72
CA ALA A 223 -1.89 2.17 41.23
C ALA A 223 -2.12 1.86 39.74
N ALA A 224 -3.37 1.90 39.28
CA ALA A 224 -3.71 1.74 37.87
C ALA A 224 -3.16 2.89 37.01
N VAL A 225 -3.21 4.15 37.49
CA VAL A 225 -2.58 5.30 36.81
C VAL A 225 -1.07 5.10 36.66
N ARG A 226 -0.36 4.69 37.71
CA ARG A 226 1.08 4.40 37.64
C ARG A 226 1.40 3.32 36.60
N THR A 227 0.58 2.28 36.56
CA THR A 227 0.71 1.18 35.58
C THR A 227 0.46 1.68 34.16
N ALA A 228 -0.56 2.52 33.95
CA ALA A 228 -0.89 3.07 32.64
C ALA A 228 0.20 4.03 32.14
N ALA A 229 0.72 4.92 32.99
CA ALA A 229 1.84 5.80 32.67
C ALA A 229 3.11 5.01 32.28
N ALA A 230 3.42 3.92 32.98
CA ALA A 230 4.53 3.04 32.62
C ALA A 230 4.33 2.37 31.24
N ARG A 231 3.08 2.05 30.86
CA ARG A 231 2.76 1.53 29.52
C ARG A 231 2.95 2.58 28.44
N VAL A 232 2.54 3.83 28.68
CA VAL A 232 2.79 4.94 27.75
C VAL A 232 4.29 5.11 27.53
N ALA A 233 5.09 5.15 28.61
CA ALA A 233 6.54 5.27 28.51
C ALA A 233 7.18 4.10 27.73
N ALA A 234 6.75 2.86 27.99
CA ALA A 234 7.23 1.68 27.26
C ALA A 234 6.84 1.70 25.77
N ALA A 235 5.60 2.11 25.46
CA ALA A 235 5.13 2.25 24.08
C ALA A 235 5.90 3.35 23.33
N GLN A 236 6.20 4.47 23.99
CA GLN A 236 7.02 5.54 23.41
C GLN A 236 8.45 5.08 23.13
N ALA A 237 9.10 4.44 24.12
CA ALA A 237 10.44 3.89 23.93
C ALA A 237 10.51 2.86 22.78
N ALA A 238 9.43 2.09 22.58
CA ALA A 238 9.30 1.18 21.46
C ALA A 238 9.26 1.92 20.10
N VAL A 239 8.53 3.03 19.99
CA VAL A 239 8.54 3.88 18.78
C VAL A 239 9.92 4.47 18.55
N ASP A 240 10.56 4.99 19.60
CA ASP A 240 11.87 5.63 19.52
C ASP A 240 12.96 4.64 19.05
N SER A 241 12.94 3.42 19.59
CA SER A 241 13.84 2.33 19.19
C SER A 241 13.67 1.95 17.72
N ALA A 242 12.42 1.76 17.25
CA ALA A 242 12.17 1.41 15.85
C ALA A 242 12.58 2.55 14.90
N THR A 243 12.35 3.80 15.32
CA THR A 243 12.78 4.99 14.59
C THR A 243 14.31 5.10 14.52
N ALA A 244 15.02 4.77 15.60
CA ALA A 244 16.48 4.74 15.62
C ALA A 244 17.05 3.67 14.68
N GLN A 245 16.44 2.47 14.66
CA GLN A 245 16.82 1.40 13.72
C GLN A 245 16.60 1.82 12.27
N ALA A 246 15.46 2.45 11.96
CA ALA A 246 15.16 2.98 10.63
C ALA A 246 16.19 4.03 10.19
N ARG A 247 16.58 4.96 11.09
CA ARG A 247 17.64 5.95 10.83
C ARG A 247 19.01 5.30 10.59
N SER A 248 19.37 4.29 11.39
CA SER A 248 20.63 3.56 11.22
C SER A 248 20.68 2.83 9.88
N LEU A 249 19.56 2.21 9.46
CA LEU A 249 19.45 1.51 8.18
C LEU A 249 19.62 2.49 7.01
N LEU A 250 18.94 3.64 7.04
CA LEU A 250 19.12 4.68 6.02
C LEU A 250 20.57 5.19 5.97
N GLY A 251 21.24 5.30 7.12
CA GLY A 251 22.67 5.63 7.17
C GLY A 251 23.55 4.59 6.50
N GLY A 252 23.28 3.30 6.71
CA GLY A 252 23.97 2.20 6.02
C GLY A 252 23.72 2.18 4.51
N ILE A 253 22.50 2.49 4.08
CA ILE A 253 22.17 2.63 2.65
C ILE A 253 22.97 3.79 2.03
N ARG A 254 23.06 4.95 2.70
CA ARG A 254 23.86 6.09 2.21
C ARG A 254 25.35 5.75 2.10
N ALA A 255 25.91 5.07 3.11
CA ALA A 255 27.29 4.60 3.05
C ALA A 255 27.51 3.66 1.85
N THR A 256 26.59 2.71 1.66
CA THR A 256 26.65 1.79 0.51
C THR A 256 26.56 2.54 -0.81
N ALA A 257 25.65 3.52 -0.93
CA ALA A 257 25.51 4.35 -2.13
C ALA A 257 26.75 5.22 -2.41
N GLY A 258 27.40 5.72 -1.36
CA GLY A 258 28.68 6.44 -1.43
C GLY A 258 29.83 5.57 -1.94
N ASP A 259 29.84 4.29 -1.55
CA ASP A 259 30.89 3.34 -1.95
C ASP A 259 30.65 2.69 -3.32
N LEU A 260 29.53 2.98 -4.00
CA LEU A 260 29.27 2.45 -5.35
C LEU A 260 30.17 3.10 -6.39
N GLY A 261 31.07 2.32 -6.97
CA GLY A 261 31.82 2.72 -8.16
C GLY A 261 30.92 3.23 -9.29
N LEU A 262 31.42 4.21 -10.05
CA LEU A 262 30.69 4.79 -11.18
C LEU A 262 30.37 3.77 -12.28
N ASP A 263 31.25 2.78 -12.48
CA ASP A 263 31.06 1.64 -13.38
C ASP A 263 29.89 0.75 -12.95
N VAL A 264 29.74 0.51 -11.64
CA VAL A 264 28.60 -0.20 -11.04
C VAL A 264 27.31 0.61 -11.23
N SER A 265 27.37 1.93 -11.05
CA SER A 265 26.23 2.84 -11.25
C SER A 265 25.74 2.87 -12.70
N VAL A 266 26.66 2.85 -13.67
CA VAL A 266 26.34 2.74 -15.11
C VAL A 266 25.57 1.46 -15.40
N GLN A 267 26.01 0.33 -14.86
CA GLN A 267 25.29 -0.95 -15.01
C GLN A 267 23.94 -0.91 -14.32
N LEU A 268 23.88 -0.39 -13.09
CA LEU A 268 22.65 -0.28 -12.31
C LEU A 268 21.55 0.48 -13.05
N ALA A 269 21.89 1.59 -13.71
CA ALA A 269 20.96 2.40 -14.49
C ALA A 269 20.34 1.65 -15.69
N ALA A 270 21.05 0.68 -16.26
CA ALA A 270 20.57 -0.13 -17.37
C ALA A 270 19.83 -1.40 -16.92
N LEU A 271 20.01 -1.83 -15.66
CA LEU A 271 19.43 -3.08 -15.17
C LEU A 271 17.90 -3.00 -15.13
N GLY A 272 17.23 -3.77 -15.98
CA GLY A 272 15.78 -4.00 -15.88
C GLY A 272 14.90 -2.91 -16.48
N THR A 273 15.45 -2.09 -17.39
CA THR A 273 14.64 -1.27 -18.30
C THR A 273 13.76 -2.17 -19.15
N VAL A 274 12.47 -1.85 -19.23
CA VAL A 274 11.53 -2.56 -20.09
C VAL A 274 11.41 -1.79 -21.40
N PRO A 275 11.48 -2.44 -22.58
CA PRO A 275 11.25 -1.75 -23.85
C PRO A 275 9.87 -1.08 -23.87
N ALA A 276 9.86 0.23 -24.10
CA ALA A 276 8.67 1.00 -24.44
C ALA A 276 8.40 0.92 -25.96
N ALA A 277 7.25 1.42 -26.41
CA ALA A 277 6.91 1.49 -27.83
C ALA A 277 7.30 2.83 -28.46
N GLY A 278 7.73 2.81 -29.72
CA GLY A 278 7.86 4.00 -30.58
C GLY A 278 8.79 5.09 -30.04
N GLU A 279 8.35 6.35 -30.13
CA GLU A 279 9.12 7.54 -29.74
C GLU A 279 9.51 7.57 -28.26
N GLN A 280 8.67 6.99 -27.39
CA GLN A 280 8.96 6.93 -25.96
C GLN A 280 10.21 6.09 -25.67
N GLN A 281 10.43 5.00 -26.41
CA GLN A 281 11.64 4.19 -26.27
C GLN A 281 12.88 4.97 -26.69
N ALA A 282 12.80 5.73 -27.78
CA ALA A 282 13.90 6.56 -28.25
C ALA A 282 14.26 7.64 -27.22
N ARG A 283 13.27 8.32 -26.63
CA ARG A 283 13.49 9.32 -25.58
C ARG A 283 14.09 8.71 -24.30
N ASN A 284 13.56 7.56 -23.86
CA ASN A 284 14.12 6.83 -22.72
C ASN A 284 15.57 6.41 -22.97
N ALA A 285 15.87 5.86 -24.15
CA ALA A 285 17.22 5.44 -24.53
C ALA A 285 18.19 6.63 -24.61
N ALA A 286 17.76 7.76 -25.17
CA ALA A 286 18.58 8.97 -25.25
C ALA A 286 18.91 9.52 -23.86
N ALA A 287 17.94 9.54 -22.95
CA ALA A 287 18.18 9.98 -21.56
C ALA A 287 19.14 9.04 -20.81
N LEU A 288 18.96 7.72 -20.96
CA LEU A 288 19.87 6.72 -20.38
C LEU A 288 21.29 6.88 -20.94
N GLN A 289 21.44 7.07 -22.25
CA GLN A 289 22.76 7.28 -22.87
C GLN A 289 23.45 8.55 -22.37
N ARG A 290 22.72 9.66 -22.22
CA ARG A 290 23.29 10.89 -21.64
C ARG A 290 23.76 10.68 -20.20
N TRP A 291 22.97 9.97 -19.40
CA TRP A 291 23.34 9.63 -18.03
C TRP A 291 24.58 8.75 -17.96
N GLN A 292 24.65 7.69 -18.77
CA GLN A 292 25.82 6.82 -18.85
C GLN A 292 27.07 7.57 -19.34
N GLY A 293 26.90 8.49 -20.31
CA GLY A 293 27.97 9.37 -20.78
C GLY A 293 28.53 10.25 -19.67
N TYR A 294 27.65 10.87 -18.87
CA TYR A 294 28.03 11.65 -17.70
C TYR A 294 28.84 10.84 -16.68
N LEU A 295 28.35 9.65 -16.29
CA LEU A 295 29.07 8.80 -15.34
C LEU A 295 30.43 8.32 -15.89
N THR A 296 30.50 8.05 -17.19
CA THR A 296 31.76 7.67 -17.86
C THR A 296 32.75 8.82 -17.89
N GLU A 297 32.29 10.05 -18.11
CA GLU A 297 33.13 11.26 -18.08
C GLU A 297 33.77 11.44 -16.69
N LEU A 298 32.98 11.34 -15.61
CA LEU A 298 33.49 11.39 -14.25
C LEU A 298 34.50 10.27 -13.97
N ALA A 299 34.17 9.03 -14.35
CA ALA A 299 35.05 7.88 -14.13
C ALA A 299 36.38 8.02 -14.87
N THR A 300 36.35 8.50 -16.11
CA THR A 300 37.56 8.74 -16.92
C THR A 300 38.43 9.85 -16.34
N ALA A 301 37.80 10.87 -15.74
CA ALA A 301 38.49 11.95 -15.06
C ALA A 301 38.99 11.58 -13.66
N GLY A 302 38.66 10.39 -13.14
CA GLY A 302 39.00 9.98 -11.76
C GLY A 302 38.26 10.80 -10.70
N ILE A 303 37.08 11.34 -11.04
CA ILE A 303 36.28 12.15 -10.14
C ILE A 303 35.26 11.24 -9.44
N GLU A 304 35.46 11.02 -8.15
CA GLU A 304 34.50 10.31 -7.31
C GLU A 304 33.44 11.29 -6.76
N PRO A 305 32.14 11.00 -6.90
CA PRO A 305 31.08 11.84 -6.34
C PRO A 305 31.18 11.92 -4.81
N PRO A 306 31.29 13.13 -4.22
CA PRO A 306 31.22 13.28 -2.76
C PRO A 306 29.82 12.97 -2.23
N SER A 307 29.71 12.77 -0.91
CA SER A 307 28.41 12.59 -0.27
C SER A 307 27.58 13.87 -0.30
N ALA A 308 26.26 13.73 -0.18
CA ALA A 308 25.33 14.85 -0.09
C ALA A 308 25.66 15.78 1.09
N ALA A 309 26.16 15.23 2.20
CA ALA A 309 26.56 16.01 3.36
C ALA A 309 27.78 16.90 3.08
N GLU A 310 28.74 16.42 2.29
CA GLU A 310 29.95 17.16 1.90
C GLU A 310 29.67 18.25 0.88
N LEU A 311 28.60 18.12 0.08
CA LEU A 311 28.19 19.12 -0.91
C LEU A 311 27.11 20.09 -0.39
N ALA A 312 26.62 19.90 0.84
CA ALA A 312 25.50 20.69 1.38
C ALA A 312 25.86 22.17 1.59
N ASP A 313 27.08 22.46 2.05
CA ASP A 313 27.58 23.82 2.25
C ASP A 313 28.55 24.21 1.11
N PRO A 314 28.15 25.11 0.19
CA PRO A 314 29.02 25.53 -0.90
C PRO A 314 30.25 26.31 -0.43
N ALA A 315 30.32 26.78 0.83
CA ALA A 315 31.50 27.44 1.37
C ALA A 315 32.59 26.45 1.85
N VAL A 316 32.24 25.18 2.04
CA VAL A 316 33.12 24.15 2.62
C VAL A 316 33.05 22.89 1.77
N LEU A 317 33.76 22.91 0.64
CA LEU A 317 33.80 21.78 -0.31
C LEU A 317 35.10 20.98 -0.17
N PRO A 318 35.08 19.67 -0.52
CA PRO A 318 36.29 18.85 -0.55
C PRO A 318 37.34 19.38 -1.55
N GLU A 319 38.60 18.97 -1.37
CA GLU A 319 39.69 19.34 -2.28
C GLU A 319 39.39 18.87 -3.72
N GLY A 320 39.70 19.72 -4.70
CA GLY A 320 39.41 19.46 -6.11
C GLY A 320 38.02 19.89 -6.58
N PHE A 321 37.15 20.33 -5.67
CA PHE A 321 35.81 20.83 -5.98
C PHE A 321 35.70 22.34 -5.76
N SER A 322 34.79 22.95 -6.51
CA SER A 322 34.45 24.38 -6.42
C SER A 322 32.93 24.56 -6.45
N PRO A 323 32.39 25.68 -5.93
CA PRO A 323 30.95 25.89 -5.92
C PRO A 323 30.42 25.95 -7.35
N ALA A 324 29.40 25.14 -7.66
CA ALA A 324 28.68 25.30 -8.92
C ALA A 324 27.93 26.63 -8.89
N LEU A 325 28.03 27.43 -9.95
CA LEU A 325 27.37 28.73 -10.03
C LEU A 325 26.21 28.72 -11.03
N ASP A 326 25.12 29.38 -10.70
CA ASP A 326 24.04 29.64 -11.63
C ASP A 326 24.38 30.79 -12.59
N ALA A 327 23.44 31.12 -13.50
CA ALA A 327 23.64 32.17 -14.49
C ALA A 327 23.86 33.57 -13.88
N ALA A 328 23.46 33.79 -12.62
CA ALA A 328 23.68 35.03 -11.89
C ALA A 328 24.98 35.01 -11.06
N GLY A 329 25.77 33.93 -11.14
CA GLY A 329 26.99 33.75 -10.36
C GLY A 329 26.73 33.36 -8.90
N GLN A 330 25.51 32.94 -8.56
CA GLN A 330 25.18 32.49 -7.20
C GLN A 330 25.50 31.00 -7.06
N ALA A 331 26.07 30.62 -5.91
CA ALA A 331 26.34 29.22 -5.62
C ALA A 331 25.04 28.41 -5.57
N VAL A 332 25.06 27.24 -6.20
CA VAL A 332 23.97 26.27 -6.22
C VAL A 332 24.23 25.22 -5.12
N PRO A 333 23.48 25.23 -4.00
CA PRO A 333 23.77 24.33 -2.87
C PRO A 333 23.55 22.85 -3.22
N GLY A 334 24.39 21.94 -2.74
CA GLY A 334 24.20 20.50 -2.95
C GLY A 334 24.75 19.96 -4.27
N VAL A 335 25.45 20.78 -5.06
CA VAL A 335 26.23 20.36 -6.24
C VAL A 335 27.54 21.15 -6.29
N ALA A 336 28.55 20.59 -6.94
CA ALA A 336 29.85 21.23 -7.11
C ALA A 336 30.33 21.16 -8.58
N TRP A 337 31.37 21.92 -8.89
CA TRP A 337 32.14 21.78 -10.12
C TRP A 337 33.49 21.15 -9.82
N ALA A 338 33.89 20.24 -10.70
CA ALA A 338 35.25 19.70 -10.79
C ALA A 338 35.77 19.89 -12.23
N VAL A 339 37.07 19.64 -12.44
CA VAL A 339 37.69 19.78 -13.76
C VAL A 339 37.91 18.40 -14.37
N ALA A 340 37.19 18.10 -15.46
CA ALA A 340 37.42 16.91 -16.28
C ALA A 340 38.21 17.32 -17.53
N GLY A 341 39.51 17.01 -17.54
CA GLY A 341 40.43 17.46 -18.59
C GLY A 341 40.62 18.98 -18.56
N ASN A 342 39.95 19.71 -19.47
CA ASN A 342 40.01 21.18 -19.55
C ASN A 342 38.62 21.82 -19.55
N ARG A 343 37.62 21.14 -18.98
CA ARG A 343 36.24 21.62 -18.90
C ARG A 343 35.70 21.44 -17.48
N PRO A 344 34.91 22.41 -16.98
CA PRO A 344 34.16 22.20 -15.74
C PRO A 344 33.06 21.16 -15.98
N VAL A 345 32.91 20.23 -15.06
CA VAL A 345 31.82 19.25 -15.02
C VAL A 345 31.06 19.41 -13.71
N THR A 346 29.72 19.36 -13.77
CA THR A 346 28.89 19.36 -12.56
C THR A 346 28.96 18.01 -11.88
N VAL A 347 29.32 18.00 -10.61
CA VAL A 347 29.39 16.81 -9.77
C VAL A 347 28.19 16.80 -8.84
N LEU A 348 27.39 15.74 -8.98
CA LEU A 348 26.24 15.46 -8.12
C LEU A 348 26.69 14.64 -6.90
N PRO A 349 25.93 14.69 -5.79
CA PRO A 349 26.16 13.78 -4.67
C PRO A 349 26.08 12.30 -5.08
N ALA A 350 26.85 11.44 -4.43
CA ALA A 350 26.78 9.99 -4.64
C ALA A 350 25.36 9.43 -4.44
N GLU A 351 24.63 9.93 -3.45
CA GLU A 351 23.23 9.54 -3.20
C GLU A 351 22.29 9.97 -4.34
N THR A 352 22.54 11.13 -4.96
CA THR A 352 21.80 11.58 -6.15
C THR A 352 22.13 10.68 -7.35
N VAL A 353 23.40 10.32 -7.54
CA VAL A 353 23.83 9.38 -8.60
C VAL A 353 23.13 8.03 -8.45
N ALA A 354 23.06 7.49 -7.23
CA ALA A 354 22.35 6.26 -6.94
C ALA A 354 20.83 6.38 -7.21
N ALA A 355 20.20 7.46 -6.76
CA ALA A 355 18.77 7.69 -6.95
C ALA A 355 18.39 7.84 -8.43
N VAL A 356 19.13 8.63 -9.20
CA VAL A 356 18.88 8.85 -10.64
C VAL A 356 19.13 7.57 -11.43
N SER A 357 20.20 6.84 -11.12
CA SER A 357 20.47 5.53 -11.73
C SER A 357 19.34 4.54 -11.42
N SER A 358 18.86 4.49 -10.18
CA SER A 358 17.73 3.66 -9.78
C SER A 358 16.45 4.02 -10.54
N ALA A 359 16.17 5.32 -10.69
CA ALA A 359 14.97 5.79 -11.38
C ALA A 359 15.01 5.40 -12.86
N LEU A 360 16.14 5.64 -13.55
CA LEU A 360 16.35 5.28 -14.95
C LEU A 360 16.21 3.77 -15.20
N ALA A 361 16.66 2.94 -14.24
CA ALA A 361 16.49 1.49 -14.28
C ALA A 361 15.02 1.04 -14.26
N GLN A 362 14.08 1.92 -13.89
CA GLN A 362 12.65 1.64 -13.94
C GLN A 362 12.00 2.08 -15.26
N ALA A 363 12.73 2.70 -16.18
CA ALA A 363 12.17 3.18 -17.44
C ALA A 363 11.44 2.04 -18.19
N GLY A 364 10.22 2.34 -18.65
CA GLY A 364 9.31 1.42 -19.34
C GLY A 364 8.47 0.53 -18.42
N ARG A 365 8.68 0.52 -17.10
CA ARG A 365 7.84 -0.26 -16.18
C ARG A 365 6.41 0.27 -16.14
N PRO A 366 5.39 -0.59 -15.94
CA PRO A 366 4.00 -0.16 -15.95
C PRO A 366 3.66 0.81 -14.82
N TYR A 367 2.77 1.75 -15.12
CA TYR A 367 2.16 2.63 -14.13
C TYR A 367 0.99 1.92 -13.43
N VAL A 368 0.94 2.00 -12.10
CA VAL A 368 -0.20 1.59 -11.28
C VAL A 368 -0.38 2.58 -10.14
N ALA A 369 -1.56 3.19 -10.03
CA ALA A 369 -1.87 4.13 -8.95
C ALA A 369 -1.64 3.50 -7.57
N GLY A 370 -0.93 4.21 -6.68
CA GLY A 370 -0.57 3.75 -5.35
C GLY A 370 0.59 2.76 -5.29
N ALA A 371 1.22 2.40 -6.43
CA ALA A 371 2.31 1.43 -6.44
C ALA A 371 3.68 2.08 -6.19
N ALA A 372 4.53 1.42 -5.41
CA ALA A 372 5.88 1.88 -5.09
C ALA A 372 6.97 0.84 -5.45
N GLY A 373 6.68 -0.02 -6.42
CA GLY A 373 7.60 -1.04 -6.91
C GLY A 373 7.48 -2.42 -6.22
N PRO A 374 8.34 -3.38 -6.61
CA PRO A 374 9.39 -3.21 -7.62
C PRO A 374 8.89 -3.35 -9.07
N ASP A 375 7.70 -3.93 -9.28
CA ASP A 375 7.22 -4.29 -10.62
C ASP A 375 6.45 -3.17 -11.32
N THR A 376 5.76 -2.32 -10.55
CA THR A 376 4.95 -1.21 -11.05
C THR A 376 5.07 0.00 -10.12
N TYR A 377 4.82 1.19 -10.65
CA TYR A 377 4.99 2.44 -9.90
C TYR A 377 3.89 3.45 -10.21
N ASP A 378 3.52 4.29 -9.23
CA ASP A 378 2.94 5.60 -9.49
C ASP A 378 4.00 6.71 -9.41
N CYS A 379 3.62 7.96 -9.69
CA CYS A 379 4.57 9.07 -9.78
C CYS A 379 5.35 9.28 -8.47
N GLY A 380 4.65 9.33 -7.33
CA GLY A 380 5.28 9.50 -6.02
C GLY A 380 6.05 8.27 -5.57
N GLY A 381 5.51 7.08 -5.80
CA GLY A 381 6.11 5.79 -5.47
C GLY A 381 7.38 5.47 -6.25
N LEU A 382 7.47 5.88 -7.52
CA LEU A 382 8.73 5.81 -8.30
C LEU A 382 9.83 6.63 -7.63
N VAL A 383 9.52 7.88 -7.30
CA VAL A 383 10.46 8.81 -6.70
C VAL A 383 10.87 8.33 -5.31
N ALA A 384 9.92 7.91 -4.48
CA ALA A 384 10.17 7.39 -3.15
C ALA A 384 11.03 6.12 -3.17
N ALA A 385 10.74 5.18 -4.09
CA ALA A 385 11.54 3.97 -4.25
C ALA A 385 12.97 4.28 -4.71
N SER A 386 13.13 5.24 -5.64
CA SER A 386 14.44 5.60 -6.20
C SER A 386 15.34 6.27 -5.17
N TYR A 387 14.80 7.26 -4.44
CA TYR A 387 15.56 7.95 -3.39
C TYR A 387 15.81 7.10 -2.15
N LEU A 388 14.98 6.08 -1.89
CA LEU A 388 15.26 5.12 -0.83
C LEU A 388 16.55 4.34 -1.09
N LEU A 389 16.91 4.07 -2.34
CA LEU A 389 18.21 3.46 -2.68
C LEU A 389 19.39 4.43 -2.52
N GLY A 390 19.14 5.74 -2.58
CA GLY A 390 20.07 6.78 -2.15
C GLY A 390 20.05 7.02 -0.63
N GLY A 391 19.29 6.23 0.14
CA GLY A 391 19.18 6.35 1.60
C GLY A 391 18.35 7.55 2.09
N TYR A 392 17.49 8.10 1.23
CA TYR A 392 16.52 9.14 1.56
C TYR A 392 15.11 8.58 1.55
N ALA A 393 14.44 8.66 2.71
CA ALA A 393 13.06 8.23 2.81
C ALA A 393 12.11 9.37 2.48
N LEU A 394 11.42 9.24 1.36
CA LEU A 394 10.42 10.20 0.91
C LEU A 394 8.99 9.70 1.22
N PRO A 395 8.05 10.62 1.47
CA PRO A 395 6.62 10.30 1.54
C PRO A 395 6.09 9.72 0.22
N ALA A 396 4.89 9.13 0.28
CA ALA A 396 4.31 8.43 -0.87
C ALA A 396 3.77 9.37 -1.96
N THR A 397 3.31 10.57 -1.58
CA THR A 397 2.62 11.49 -2.51
C THR A 397 3.50 12.66 -2.94
N ALA A 398 3.28 13.17 -4.15
CA ALA A 398 3.99 14.33 -4.69
C ALA A 398 3.85 15.58 -3.80
N ALA A 399 2.66 15.82 -3.22
CA ALA A 399 2.42 16.94 -2.30
C ALA A 399 3.20 16.82 -1.00
N GLU A 400 3.29 15.62 -0.40
CA GLU A 400 4.08 15.40 0.82
C GLU A 400 5.58 15.46 0.54
N GLN A 401 6.02 14.98 -0.63
CA GLN A 401 7.41 15.10 -1.08
C GLN A 401 7.82 16.55 -1.28
N TRP A 402 6.95 17.36 -1.89
CA TRP A 402 7.10 18.81 -1.94
C TRP A 402 7.24 19.40 -0.54
N ALA A 403 6.36 19.03 0.39
CA ALA A 403 6.37 19.57 1.75
C ALA A 403 7.67 19.25 2.53
N ALA A 404 8.31 18.11 2.24
CA ALA A 404 9.42 17.56 3.02
C ALA A 404 10.84 17.90 2.51
N ALA A 405 10.99 18.47 1.31
CA ALA A 405 12.29 18.70 0.66
C ALA A 405 12.60 20.20 0.45
N THR A 406 13.85 20.55 0.16
CA THR A 406 14.26 21.96 0.01
C THR A 406 13.83 22.52 -1.35
N VAL A 407 13.11 23.64 -1.40
CA VAL A 407 12.69 24.28 -2.66
C VAL A 407 13.88 24.77 -3.47
N VAL A 408 13.86 24.51 -4.78
CA VAL A 408 14.88 24.94 -5.73
C VAL A 408 14.26 25.91 -6.76
N PRO A 409 14.86 27.09 -6.99
CA PRO A 409 14.43 27.97 -8.06
C PRO A 409 14.79 27.37 -9.43
N ALA A 410 14.00 27.68 -10.46
CA ALA A 410 14.19 27.10 -11.80
C ALA A 410 15.59 27.36 -12.39
N SER A 411 16.24 28.47 -12.03
CA SER A 411 17.62 28.80 -12.44
C SER A 411 18.69 27.88 -11.84
N GLN A 412 18.36 27.15 -10.77
CA GLN A 412 19.26 26.29 -10.01
C GLN A 412 18.87 24.82 -10.10
N LEU A 413 17.97 24.48 -11.03
CA LEU A 413 17.53 23.11 -11.27
C LEU A 413 18.70 22.22 -11.70
N GLN A 414 18.90 21.11 -11.01
CA GLN A 414 19.98 20.15 -11.25
C GLN A 414 19.44 18.73 -11.38
N VAL A 415 20.17 17.89 -12.10
CA VAL A 415 19.84 16.47 -12.26
C VAL A 415 19.64 15.83 -10.89
N GLY A 416 18.54 15.11 -10.73
CA GLY A 416 18.10 14.54 -9.45
C GLY A 416 16.99 15.32 -8.77
N ASP A 417 16.87 16.63 -8.98
CA ASP A 417 15.78 17.41 -8.35
C ASP A 417 14.40 16.84 -8.70
N LEU A 418 13.49 16.87 -7.72
CA LEU A 418 12.12 16.46 -7.94
C LEU A 418 11.36 17.61 -8.58
N VAL A 419 10.78 17.35 -9.73
CA VAL A 419 9.92 18.27 -10.48
C VAL A 419 8.49 17.91 -10.13
N VAL A 420 7.84 18.76 -9.34
CA VAL A 420 6.45 18.62 -8.89
C VAL A 420 5.57 19.51 -9.77
N SER A 421 4.53 18.95 -10.37
CA SER A 421 3.61 19.66 -11.27
C SER A 421 2.15 19.44 -10.91
N ASP A 422 1.26 20.11 -11.64
CA ASP A 422 -0.19 19.98 -11.54
C ASP A 422 -0.68 20.17 -10.09
N GLY A 423 -0.14 21.17 -9.40
CA GLY A 423 -0.51 21.50 -8.01
C GLY A 423 -0.13 20.42 -6.98
N GLY A 424 0.91 19.61 -7.24
CA GLY A 424 1.32 18.52 -6.35
C GLY A 424 0.62 17.20 -6.63
N LEU A 425 0.03 17.03 -7.82
CA LEU A 425 -0.61 15.80 -8.27
C LEU A 425 0.33 14.89 -9.08
N ASP A 426 1.44 15.44 -9.60
CA ASP A 426 2.43 14.69 -10.36
C ASP A 426 3.85 15.07 -9.93
N VAL A 427 4.77 14.11 -10.02
CA VAL A 427 6.17 14.29 -9.68
C VAL A 427 7.06 13.39 -10.54
N GLY A 428 8.26 13.87 -10.85
CA GLY A 428 9.32 13.08 -11.46
C GLY A 428 10.70 13.59 -11.12
N VAL A 429 11.73 12.85 -11.53
CA VAL A 429 13.15 13.17 -11.30
C VAL A 429 13.69 13.93 -12.52
N TYR A 430 14.22 15.13 -12.33
CA TYR A 430 14.84 15.91 -13.39
C TYR A 430 16.11 15.21 -13.91
N LEU A 431 16.24 15.14 -15.23
CA LEU A 431 17.37 14.49 -15.93
C LEU A 431 18.24 15.47 -16.73
N GLY A 432 18.01 16.78 -16.60
CA GLY A 432 18.69 17.78 -17.42
C GLY A 432 18.04 17.99 -18.79
N GLY A 433 18.31 19.13 -19.43
CA GLY A 433 17.91 19.38 -20.82
C GLY A 433 16.41 19.27 -21.09
N ASP A 434 15.60 19.87 -20.21
CA ASP A 434 14.11 19.81 -20.22
C ASP A 434 13.50 18.41 -19.99
N ASP A 435 14.30 17.40 -19.65
CA ASP A 435 13.77 16.05 -19.40
C ASP A 435 13.47 15.80 -17.92
N VAL A 436 12.33 15.17 -17.65
CA VAL A 436 11.93 14.62 -16.36
C VAL A 436 11.50 13.16 -16.53
N LEU A 437 11.97 12.29 -15.65
CA LEU A 437 11.56 10.89 -15.59
C LEU A 437 10.49 10.71 -14.52
N GLY A 438 9.33 10.20 -14.90
CA GLY A 438 8.24 9.94 -13.98
C GLY A 438 7.40 8.76 -14.41
N ALA A 439 6.69 8.15 -13.46
CA ALA A 439 5.62 7.20 -13.76
C ALA A 439 4.37 8.03 -14.08
N SER A 440 3.84 7.89 -15.30
CA SER A 440 2.72 8.71 -15.74
C SER A 440 1.47 7.89 -15.98
N ALA A 441 0.37 8.40 -15.45
CA ALA A 441 -0.97 7.92 -15.78
C ALA A 441 -1.35 8.24 -17.23
N ALA A 442 -0.69 9.17 -17.92
CA ALA A 442 -0.96 9.45 -19.33
C ALA A 442 -0.30 8.43 -20.28
N SER A 443 0.92 7.98 -19.95
CA SER A 443 1.66 7.00 -20.75
C SER A 443 1.50 5.56 -20.28
N TYR A 444 0.92 5.34 -19.10
CA TYR A 444 0.80 4.05 -18.41
C TYR A 444 2.13 3.35 -18.12
N GLN A 445 3.20 4.14 -18.04
CA GLN A 445 4.53 3.63 -17.76
C GLN A 445 5.42 4.68 -17.10
N VAL A 446 6.55 4.23 -16.59
CA VAL A 446 7.71 5.06 -16.32
C VAL A 446 8.30 5.50 -17.66
N GLY A 447 8.45 6.81 -17.85
CA GLY A 447 8.98 7.36 -19.09
C GLY A 447 9.55 8.76 -18.90
N VAL A 448 10.45 9.11 -19.80
CA VAL A 448 11.01 10.46 -19.90
C VAL A 448 10.02 11.34 -20.64
N ARG A 449 9.72 12.51 -20.08
CA ARG A 449 8.82 13.53 -20.63
C ARG A 449 9.43 14.92 -20.44
N SER A 450 8.84 15.93 -21.07
CA SER A 450 9.30 17.32 -20.87
C SER A 450 8.87 17.84 -19.50
N VAL A 451 9.67 18.76 -18.95
CA VAL A 451 9.30 19.47 -17.73
C VAL A 451 8.01 20.26 -17.98
N PRO A 452 6.95 20.07 -17.16
CA PRO A 452 5.72 20.85 -17.29
C PRO A 452 5.98 22.34 -17.03
N ALA A 453 5.31 23.21 -17.79
CA ALA A 453 5.47 24.66 -17.66
C ALA A 453 5.09 25.20 -16.27
N ASP A 454 4.18 24.52 -15.57
CA ASP A 454 3.72 24.86 -14.22
C ASP A 454 4.57 24.22 -13.11
N ALA A 455 5.62 23.47 -13.46
CA ALA A 455 6.38 22.72 -12.48
C ALA A 455 7.12 23.61 -11.47
N ARG A 456 7.35 23.05 -10.30
CA ARG A 456 8.23 23.56 -9.25
C ARG A 456 9.23 22.47 -8.88
N ALA A 457 10.35 22.85 -8.28
CA ALA A 457 11.43 21.92 -7.99
C ALA A 457 11.77 21.88 -6.49
N VAL A 458 12.13 20.70 -6.01
CA VAL A 458 12.74 20.50 -4.69
C VAL A 458 13.97 19.59 -4.79
N ARG A 459 14.99 19.83 -3.97
CA ARG A 459 16.19 19.00 -3.84
C ARG A 459 16.12 18.17 -2.57
N VAL A 460 16.25 16.86 -2.72
CA VAL A 460 16.12 15.87 -1.64
C VAL A 460 17.40 15.75 -0.82
N THR A 461 18.56 15.92 -1.45
CA THR A 461 19.88 15.76 -0.83
C THR A 461 20.34 16.94 0.00
N LEU A 462 19.52 18.00 0.11
CA LEU A 462 19.74 19.08 1.06
C LEU A 462 19.01 18.78 2.38
N PRO A 463 19.44 19.38 3.52
CA PRO A 463 18.71 19.28 4.77
C PRO A 463 17.23 19.63 4.59
N ALA A 464 16.34 18.83 5.19
CA ALA A 464 14.91 19.13 5.14
C ALA A 464 14.63 20.50 5.78
N PRO A 465 13.65 21.26 5.26
CA PRO A 465 13.29 22.54 5.83
C PRO A 465 12.76 22.36 7.26
N ALA A 466 12.98 23.37 8.11
CA ALA A 466 12.50 23.34 9.51
C ALA A 466 10.96 23.31 9.59
N GLU A 467 10.29 23.93 8.62
CA GLU A 467 8.84 23.93 8.47
C GLU A 467 8.47 23.36 7.08
N PRO A 468 7.32 22.68 6.96
CA PRO A 468 6.85 22.19 5.67
C PRO A 468 6.69 23.33 4.66
N ASN A 469 7.02 23.06 3.39
CA ASN A 469 6.82 24.04 2.33
C ASN A 469 5.34 24.43 2.20
N ALA A 470 5.09 25.69 1.83
CA ALA A 470 3.75 26.15 1.54
C ALA A 470 3.09 25.27 0.45
N PRO A 471 1.80 24.91 0.58
CA PRO A 471 1.10 24.11 -0.42
C PRO A 471 1.17 24.76 -1.81
N LEU A 472 1.33 23.92 -2.83
CA LEU A 472 1.30 24.40 -4.21
C LEU A 472 -0.10 24.91 -4.59
N PRO A 473 -0.21 25.92 -5.46
CA PRO A 473 -1.48 26.34 -6.02
C PRO A 473 -2.20 25.17 -6.69
N ALA A 474 -3.53 25.14 -6.62
CA ALA A 474 -4.32 24.12 -7.29
C ALA A 474 -4.02 24.08 -8.80
N SER A 475 -4.00 22.88 -9.37
CA SER A 475 -3.74 22.67 -10.80
C SER A 475 -4.73 23.45 -11.67
N THR A 476 -4.20 24.16 -12.66
CA THR A 476 -4.99 24.78 -13.74
C THR A 476 -4.82 24.05 -15.08
N SER A 477 -4.02 22.99 -15.13
CA SER A 477 -3.71 22.25 -16.36
C SER A 477 -4.85 21.33 -16.82
N GLY A 478 -5.82 21.08 -15.93
CA GLY A 478 -6.88 20.09 -16.12
C GLY A 478 -6.39 18.64 -15.98
N ARG A 479 -5.10 18.38 -15.73
CA ARG A 479 -4.57 17.03 -15.52
C ARG A 479 -4.85 16.52 -14.11
N GLY A 480 -5.16 15.23 -14.01
CA GLY A 480 -5.33 14.49 -12.76
C GLY A 480 -4.02 13.94 -12.20
N ALA A 481 -4.12 13.01 -11.25
CA ALA A 481 -2.98 12.38 -10.59
C ALA A 481 -1.96 11.79 -11.58
N CYS A 482 -0.67 12.00 -11.31
CA CYS A 482 0.46 11.54 -12.11
C CYS A 482 0.37 11.93 -13.60
N GLY A 483 -0.13 13.15 -13.85
CA GLY A 483 -0.22 13.75 -15.18
C GLY A 483 -1.34 13.16 -16.04
N ALA A 484 -2.30 12.46 -15.44
CA ALA A 484 -3.45 11.89 -16.16
C ALA A 484 -4.16 12.97 -16.98
N VAL A 485 -4.16 12.85 -18.30
CA VAL A 485 -4.99 13.71 -19.15
C VAL A 485 -6.44 13.25 -18.95
N PRO A 486 -7.40 14.16 -18.70
CA PRO A 486 -8.81 13.81 -18.72
C PRO A 486 -9.13 13.09 -20.03
N ALA A 487 -9.90 12.01 -19.97
CA ALA A 487 -10.28 11.30 -21.18
C ALA A 487 -10.89 12.29 -22.18
N PRO A 488 -10.32 12.47 -23.38
CA PRO A 488 -10.94 13.32 -24.39
C PRO A 488 -12.29 12.71 -24.75
N ALA A 489 -13.32 13.54 -24.85
CA ALA A 489 -14.59 13.10 -25.41
C ALA A 489 -14.39 12.83 -26.91
N GLY A 490 -14.30 11.57 -27.31
CA GLY A 490 -14.16 11.18 -28.72
C GLY A 490 -13.53 9.79 -28.94
N PRO A 491 -13.42 9.33 -30.20
CA PRO A 491 -12.97 7.99 -30.53
C PRO A 491 -11.48 7.80 -30.19
N VAL A 492 -11.19 6.87 -29.29
CA VAL A 492 -9.83 6.40 -28.98
C VAL A 492 -9.52 5.13 -29.77
N SER A 493 -8.28 4.90 -30.19
CA SER A 493 -7.91 3.58 -30.70
C SER A 493 -7.96 2.56 -29.56
N PRO A 494 -8.65 1.43 -29.72
CA PRO A 494 -8.68 0.39 -28.69
C PRO A 494 -7.40 -0.44 -28.70
N ALA A 495 -6.61 -0.38 -29.77
CA ALA A 495 -5.38 -1.11 -29.93
C ALA A 495 -4.25 -0.47 -29.14
N TRP A 496 -3.57 -1.27 -28.32
CA TRP A 496 -2.44 -0.82 -27.50
C TRP A 496 -1.41 -1.93 -27.34
N GLY A 497 -0.15 -1.54 -27.11
CA GLY A 497 0.94 -2.47 -26.81
C GLY A 497 1.30 -3.46 -27.93
N GLY A 498 0.89 -3.22 -29.18
CA GLY A 498 1.13 -4.13 -30.31
C GLY A 498 0.34 -5.45 -30.24
N TRP A 499 -0.58 -5.58 -29.29
CA TRP A 499 -1.37 -6.79 -29.11
C TRP A 499 -2.57 -6.83 -30.04
N SER A 500 -3.07 -8.03 -30.31
CA SER A 500 -4.37 -8.23 -30.97
C SER A 500 -5.48 -8.39 -29.93
N ASN A 501 -6.71 -8.06 -30.32
CA ASN A 501 -7.89 -8.23 -29.47
C ASN A 501 -7.99 -9.66 -28.88
N GLY A 502 -8.14 -9.74 -27.56
CA GLY A 502 -8.21 -11.00 -26.80
C GLY A 502 -6.86 -11.74 -26.66
N ARG A 503 -5.74 -11.14 -27.08
CA ARG A 503 -4.39 -11.72 -26.99
C ARG A 503 -3.43 -10.85 -26.16
N ILE A 504 -3.98 -10.09 -25.22
CA ILE A 504 -3.19 -9.31 -24.27
C ILE A 504 -2.72 -10.24 -23.14
N PRO A 505 -1.41 -10.30 -22.83
CA PRO A 505 -0.90 -11.04 -21.68
C PRO A 505 -1.50 -10.51 -20.38
N THR A 506 -1.89 -11.40 -19.46
CA THR A 506 -2.45 -10.99 -18.16
C THR A 506 -1.49 -10.12 -17.34
N ALA A 507 -0.18 -10.32 -17.49
CA ALA A 507 0.84 -9.50 -16.86
C ALA A 507 0.87 -8.04 -17.35
N ALA A 508 0.27 -7.75 -18.51
CA ALA A 508 0.14 -6.39 -19.03
C ALA A 508 -1.15 -5.70 -18.55
N LEU A 509 -2.06 -6.43 -17.89
CA LEU A 509 -3.33 -5.91 -17.40
C LEU A 509 -3.23 -5.51 -15.93
N CYS A 510 -3.99 -4.49 -15.55
CA CYS A 510 -4.09 -4.07 -14.18
C CYS A 510 -5.31 -4.70 -13.50
N PRO A 511 -5.14 -5.27 -12.30
CA PRO A 511 -6.24 -5.88 -11.56
C PRO A 511 -7.25 -4.83 -11.12
N VAL A 512 -8.53 -5.21 -11.17
CA VAL A 512 -9.63 -4.50 -10.54
C VAL A 512 -10.37 -5.45 -9.60
N ALA A 513 -11.51 -5.02 -9.03
CA ALA A 513 -12.21 -5.78 -8.01
C ALA A 513 -12.56 -7.22 -8.45
N ARG A 514 -12.51 -8.17 -7.50
CA ARG A 514 -12.98 -9.57 -7.65
C ARG A 514 -12.26 -10.39 -8.73
N GLY A 515 -10.95 -10.16 -8.92
CA GLY A 515 -10.13 -10.95 -9.86
C GLY A 515 -10.34 -10.57 -11.32
N HIS A 516 -11.05 -9.48 -11.58
CA HIS A 516 -11.15 -8.87 -12.89
C HIS A 516 -9.89 -8.06 -13.21
N ALA A 517 -9.67 -7.77 -14.49
CA ALA A 517 -8.55 -6.95 -14.93
C ALA A 517 -8.93 -6.15 -16.17
N LEU A 518 -8.33 -4.97 -16.30
CA LEU A 518 -8.54 -4.04 -17.40
C LEU A 518 -7.19 -3.54 -17.94
N ARG A 519 -7.21 -2.84 -19.07
CA ARG A 519 -6.10 -1.97 -19.46
C ARG A 519 -5.86 -1.00 -18.32
N CYS A 520 -4.60 -0.65 -18.03
CA CYS A 520 -4.28 0.05 -16.79
C CYS A 520 -4.93 1.43 -16.66
N ASP A 521 -5.28 2.06 -17.77
CA ASP A 521 -6.07 3.28 -17.83
C ASP A 521 -7.52 3.09 -17.42
N ALA A 522 -8.17 2.11 -18.03
CA ALA A 522 -9.51 1.69 -17.71
C ALA A 522 -9.59 1.20 -16.26
N ALA A 523 -8.55 0.53 -15.76
CA ALA A 523 -8.46 0.13 -14.35
C ALA A 523 -8.38 1.35 -13.41
N ALA A 524 -7.61 2.38 -13.75
CA ALA A 524 -7.51 3.61 -12.97
C ALA A 524 -8.83 4.39 -12.98
N GLY A 525 -9.45 4.55 -14.16
CA GLY A 525 -10.78 5.12 -14.28
C GLY A 525 -11.82 4.32 -13.48
N TYR A 526 -11.75 2.99 -13.54
CA TYR A 526 -12.66 2.11 -12.82
C TYR A 526 -12.48 2.25 -11.30
N ALA A 527 -11.25 2.39 -10.81
CA ALA A 527 -10.97 2.59 -9.40
C ALA A 527 -11.58 3.91 -8.89
N GLY A 528 -11.39 5.02 -9.61
CA GLY A 528 -12.01 6.31 -9.29
C GLY A 528 -13.54 6.23 -9.32
N LEU A 529 -14.10 5.59 -10.36
CA LEU A 529 -15.54 5.36 -10.49
C LEU A 529 -16.09 4.52 -9.34
N ALA A 530 -15.42 3.42 -8.98
CA ALA A 530 -15.83 2.53 -7.89
C ALA A 530 -15.79 3.23 -6.54
N GLN A 531 -14.79 4.11 -6.31
CA GLN A 531 -14.71 4.93 -5.10
C GLN A 531 -15.84 5.94 -5.03
N ALA A 532 -16.11 6.67 -6.12
CA ALA A 532 -17.21 7.64 -6.19
C ALA A 532 -18.58 6.96 -6.01
N TYR A 533 -18.76 5.78 -6.62
CA TYR A 533 -19.96 4.97 -6.45
C TYR A 533 -20.13 4.51 -5.00
N GLN A 534 -19.06 4.04 -4.36
CA GLN A 534 -19.11 3.62 -2.95
C GLN A 534 -19.40 4.80 -2.01
N ALA A 535 -18.90 5.99 -2.31
CA ALA A 535 -19.25 7.20 -1.56
C ALA A 535 -20.73 7.56 -1.71
N ALA A 536 -21.30 7.38 -2.92
CA ALA A 536 -22.70 7.69 -3.19
C ALA A 536 -23.69 6.68 -2.58
N PHE A 537 -23.35 5.38 -2.59
CA PHE A 537 -24.30 4.31 -2.25
C PHE A 537 -23.91 3.47 -1.02
N GLY A 538 -22.75 3.73 -0.40
CA GLY A 538 -22.25 2.96 0.74
C GLY A 538 -21.91 1.50 0.43
N THR A 539 -21.94 1.10 -0.85
CA THR A 539 -21.69 -0.28 -1.29
C THR A 539 -20.69 -0.30 -2.44
N PRO A 540 -19.81 -1.33 -2.53
CA PRO A 540 -18.81 -1.38 -3.58
C PRO A 540 -19.45 -1.62 -4.94
N LEU A 541 -18.87 -1.01 -5.98
CA LEU A 541 -19.30 -1.22 -7.36
C LEU A 541 -19.18 -2.70 -7.75
N CYS A 542 -20.27 -3.26 -8.24
CA CYS A 542 -20.41 -4.68 -8.53
C CYS A 542 -19.99 -4.93 -10.00
N ILE A 543 -19.01 -5.81 -10.21
CA ILE A 543 -18.51 -6.22 -11.54
C ILE A 543 -18.75 -7.72 -11.79
N THR A 544 -19.12 -8.07 -13.01
CA THR A 544 -19.34 -9.46 -13.48
C THR A 544 -18.47 -9.86 -14.65
N ASP A 545 -18.02 -8.92 -15.49
CA ASP A 545 -17.13 -9.20 -16.61
C ASP A 545 -16.17 -8.03 -16.86
N SER A 546 -15.01 -8.32 -17.43
CA SER A 546 -13.91 -7.37 -17.69
C SER A 546 -13.13 -7.82 -18.93
N TYR A 547 -11.78 -7.82 -18.91
CA TYR A 547 -11.00 -8.43 -19.97
C TYR A 547 -11.44 -9.87 -20.32
N ARG A 548 -11.67 -10.12 -21.62
CA ARG A 548 -11.95 -11.45 -22.18
C ARG A 548 -10.90 -11.84 -23.21
N SER A 549 -10.17 -12.91 -22.92
CA SER A 549 -9.24 -13.53 -23.87
C SER A 549 -9.95 -14.06 -25.11
N MET A 550 -9.21 -14.30 -26.20
CA MET A 550 -9.75 -14.78 -27.46
C MET A 550 -10.52 -16.11 -27.30
N SER A 551 -10.01 -17.02 -26.45
CA SER A 551 -10.71 -18.27 -26.13
C SER A 551 -12.02 -18.03 -25.36
N ALA A 552 -12.03 -17.09 -24.41
CA ALA A 552 -13.22 -16.71 -23.67
C ALA A 552 -14.27 -16.03 -24.56
N GLN A 553 -13.85 -15.23 -25.55
CA GLN A 553 -14.74 -14.65 -26.54
C GLN A 553 -15.40 -15.71 -27.42
N VAL A 554 -14.62 -16.68 -27.92
CA VAL A 554 -15.16 -17.82 -28.71
C VAL A 554 -16.21 -18.60 -27.90
N ASP A 555 -15.93 -18.84 -26.63
CA ASP A 555 -16.83 -19.56 -25.73
C ASP A 555 -18.11 -18.76 -25.42
N ALA A 556 -17.99 -17.45 -25.18
CA ALA A 556 -19.13 -16.55 -25.02
C ALA A 556 -20.01 -16.51 -26.28
N PHE A 557 -19.39 -16.41 -27.47
CA PHE A 557 -20.09 -16.40 -28.76
C PHE A 557 -20.84 -17.70 -29.02
N ARG A 558 -20.25 -18.86 -28.66
CA ARG A 558 -20.93 -20.16 -28.80
C ARG A 558 -22.16 -20.29 -27.90
N ARG A 559 -22.09 -19.80 -26.66
CA ARG A 559 -23.21 -19.89 -25.71
C ARG A 559 -24.31 -18.88 -25.98
N LYS A 560 -23.94 -17.69 -26.42
CA LYS A 560 -24.85 -16.53 -26.56
C LYS A 560 -24.59 -15.77 -27.86
N PRO A 561 -24.79 -16.40 -29.03
CA PRO A 561 -24.43 -15.79 -30.32
C PRO A 561 -25.18 -14.49 -30.63
N ALA A 562 -26.34 -14.25 -30.00
CA ALA A 562 -27.11 -13.01 -30.17
C ALA A 562 -26.62 -11.85 -29.28
N LEU A 563 -25.85 -12.12 -28.22
CA LEU A 563 -25.42 -11.14 -27.20
C LEU A 563 -23.89 -10.98 -27.10
N ALA A 564 -23.13 -11.76 -27.85
CA ALA A 564 -21.68 -11.69 -27.83
C ALA A 564 -21.16 -11.17 -29.17
N ALA A 565 -20.20 -10.25 -29.13
CA ALA A 565 -19.47 -9.83 -30.32
C ALA A 565 -18.71 -11.00 -30.97
N VAL A 566 -18.48 -10.90 -32.27
CA VAL A 566 -17.64 -11.85 -33.00
C VAL A 566 -16.25 -11.90 -32.33
N PRO A 567 -15.69 -13.10 -32.06
CA PRO A 567 -14.38 -13.19 -31.42
C PRO A 567 -13.30 -12.42 -32.18
N GLY A 568 -12.56 -11.57 -31.46
CA GLY A 568 -11.56 -10.66 -32.02
C GLY A 568 -12.07 -9.24 -32.25
N THR A 569 -13.36 -8.95 -32.04
CA THR A 569 -13.94 -7.60 -32.20
C THR A 569 -14.56 -7.04 -30.91
N SER A 570 -14.52 -7.77 -29.79
CA SER A 570 -15.14 -7.34 -28.53
C SER A 570 -14.27 -6.31 -27.79
N ASN A 571 -14.86 -5.25 -27.24
CA ASN A 571 -14.13 -4.28 -26.39
C ASN A 571 -13.62 -4.87 -25.08
N HIS A 572 -14.24 -5.96 -24.58
CA HIS A 572 -13.65 -6.77 -23.52
C HIS A 572 -12.31 -7.40 -23.93
N GLY A 573 -12.12 -7.70 -25.22
CA GLY A 573 -10.86 -8.18 -25.76
C GLY A 573 -9.74 -7.15 -25.78
N TRP A 574 -10.07 -5.87 -25.67
CA TRP A 574 -9.09 -4.78 -25.50
C TRP A 574 -8.86 -4.41 -24.04
N ALA A 575 -9.57 -5.07 -23.12
CA ALA A 575 -9.59 -4.78 -21.70
C ALA A 575 -10.16 -3.38 -21.39
N LEU A 576 -11.10 -2.91 -22.22
CA LEU A 576 -11.73 -1.59 -22.13
C LEU A 576 -13.20 -1.64 -21.75
N ALA A 577 -13.77 -2.81 -21.53
CA ALA A 577 -15.17 -2.92 -21.18
C ALA A 577 -15.35 -3.66 -19.86
N VAL A 578 -16.38 -3.25 -19.13
CA VAL A 578 -16.85 -3.88 -17.90
C VAL A 578 -18.34 -4.16 -18.01
N ASP A 579 -18.76 -5.29 -17.45
CA ASP A 579 -20.17 -5.56 -17.19
C ASP A 579 -20.43 -5.43 -15.69
N LEU A 580 -21.39 -4.58 -15.33
CA LEU A 580 -21.66 -4.16 -13.96
C LEU A 580 -22.99 -4.70 -13.43
N CYS A 581 -23.07 -4.96 -12.13
CA CYS A 581 -24.24 -5.53 -11.44
C CYS A 581 -24.72 -4.65 -10.27
N GLY A 582 -25.58 -5.19 -9.40
CA GLY A 582 -25.95 -4.51 -8.14
C GLY A 582 -26.89 -3.32 -8.32
N GLY A 583 -27.72 -3.34 -9.37
CA GLY A 583 -28.64 -2.26 -9.73
C GLY A 583 -28.23 -1.56 -11.01
N VAL A 584 -26.92 -1.43 -11.27
CA VAL A 584 -26.39 -0.85 -12.53
C VAL A 584 -26.86 -1.65 -13.76
N ASN A 585 -27.01 -2.97 -13.65
CA ASN A 585 -27.50 -3.82 -14.74
C ASN A 585 -28.98 -3.64 -15.12
N VAL A 586 -29.72 -2.72 -14.47
CA VAL A 586 -31.14 -2.49 -14.72
C VAL A 586 -31.36 -1.00 -14.98
N ALA A 587 -31.76 -0.67 -16.20
CA ALA A 587 -32.06 0.70 -16.60
C ALA A 587 -33.15 1.33 -15.74
N GLY A 588 -32.99 2.61 -15.39
CA GLY A 588 -33.94 3.37 -14.57
C GLY A 588 -33.83 3.16 -13.06
N THR A 589 -32.92 2.30 -12.58
CA THR A 589 -32.58 2.27 -11.15
C THR A 589 -31.82 3.52 -10.72
N PRO A 590 -31.80 3.87 -9.41
CA PRO A 590 -30.95 4.93 -8.89
C PRO A 590 -29.47 4.74 -9.24
N GLN A 591 -28.98 3.50 -9.18
CA GLN A 591 -27.60 3.13 -9.49
C GLN A 591 -27.28 3.35 -10.97
N TRP A 592 -28.14 2.88 -11.88
CA TRP A 592 -27.93 3.10 -13.32
C TRP A 592 -28.02 4.59 -13.68
N THR A 593 -28.98 5.32 -13.10
CA THR A 593 -29.14 6.77 -13.33
C THR A 593 -27.95 7.57 -12.82
N TRP A 594 -27.39 7.20 -11.68
CA TRP A 594 -26.16 7.80 -11.18
C TRP A 594 -24.97 7.49 -12.11
N MET A 595 -24.85 6.24 -12.55
CA MET A 595 -23.78 5.86 -13.47
C MET A 595 -23.83 6.65 -14.79
N THR A 596 -25.01 6.89 -15.37
CA THR A 596 -25.13 7.66 -16.62
C THR A 596 -24.76 9.13 -16.45
N GLN A 597 -24.90 9.69 -15.25
CA GLN A 597 -24.55 11.08 -14.93
C GLN A 597 -23.07 11.26 -14.58
N HIS A 598 -22.42 10.22 -14.02
CA HIS A 598 -21.11 10.37 -13.37
C HIS A 598 -19.99 9.54 -14.00
N ALA A 599 -20.28 8.41 -14.66
CA ALA A 599 -19.24 7.50 -15.16
C ALA A 599 -18.32 8.16 -16.21
N GLY A 600 -18.85 9.12 -16.98
CA GLY A 600 -18.09 9.85 -17.99
C GLY A 600 -16.91 10.63 -17.42
N ALA A 601 -17.02 11.14 -16.17
CA ALA A 601 -15.92 11.82 -15.48
C ALA A 601 -14.72 10.88 -15.20
N PHE A 602 -14.95 9.57 -15.26
CA PHE A 602 -13.95 8.53 -15.03
C PHE A 602 -13.58 7.77 -16.32
N GLY A 603 -14.00 8.30 -17.48
CA GLY A 603 -13.72 7.72 -18.79
C GLY A 603 -14.63 6.56 -19.20
N PHE A 604 -15.65 6.21 -18.39
CA PHE A 604 -16.61 5.14 -18.71
C PHE A 604 -17.92 5.68 -19.26
N VAL A 605 -18.43 5.03 -20.29
CA VAL A 605 -19.70 5.37 -20.94
C VAL A 605 -20.54 4.12 -21.15
N ASN A 606 -21.87 4.26 -21.06
CA ASN A 606 -22.78 3.26 -21.61
C ASN A 606 -22.97 3.63 -23.10
N PRO A 607 -22.41 2.84 -24.04
CA PRO A 607 -22.38 3.22 -25.46
C PRO A 607 -23.80 3.29 -26.04
N ASP A 608 -23.99 4.10 -27.08
CA ASP A 608 -25.32 4.42 -27.61
C ASP A 608 -26.11 3.16 -28.02
N TRP A 609 -25.43 2.17 -28.60
CA TRP A 609 -26.05 0.90 -28.98
C TRP A 609 -26.53 0.07 -27.78
N ALA A 610 -25.90 0.24 -26.61
CA ALA A 610 -26.17 -0.48 -25.37
C ALA A 610 -27.21 0.21 -24.45
N ARG A 611 -27.59 1.45 -24.76
CA ARG A 611 -28.58 2.20 -23.97
C ARG A 611 -29.99 1.63 -24.13
N PRO A 612 -30.91 1.95 -23.20
CA PRO A 612 -32.34 1.70 -23.40
C PRO A 612 -32.82 2.32 -24.72
N GLY A 613 -33.38 1.49 -25.61
CA GLY A 613 -33.81 1.92 -26.95
C GLY A 613 -32.73 1.89 -28.04
N GLY A 614 -31.49 1.53 -27.70
CA GLY A 614 -30.42 1.26 -28.67
C GLY A 614 -30.62 -0.06 -29.44
N GLU A 615 -29.73 -0.34 -30.40
CA GLU A 615 -29.81 -1.54 -31.25
C GLU A 615 -29.79 -2.84 -30.42
N LYS A 616 -28.99 -2.87 -29.34
CA LYS A 616 -28.86 -4.02 -28.44
C LYS A 616 -28.78 -3.53 -26.99
N PRO A 617 -29.92 -3.32 -26.31
CA PRO A 617 -29.92 -2.76 -24.97
C PRO A 617 -29.18 -3.66 -23.96
N GLU A 618 -28.06 -3.16 -23.46
CA GLU A 618 -27.17 -3.79 -22.47
C GLU A 618 -26.83 -2.76 -21.37
N PRO A 619 -27.77 -2.44 -20.46
CA PRO A 619 -27.56 -1.42 -19.42
C PRO A 619 -26.42 -1.76 -18.45
N TRP A 620 -26.00 -3.03 -18.40
CA TRP A 620 -24.84 -3.48 -17.63
C TRP A 620 -23.50 -3.18 -18.30
N HIS A 621 -23.47 -2.88 -19.61
CA HIS A 621 -22.24 -2.80 -20.39
C HIS A 621 -21.69 -1.36 -20.41
N TRP A 622 -20.45 -1.19 -19.97
CA TRP A 622 -19.78 0.10 -19.93
C TRP A 622 -18.39 0.00 -20.55
N GLU A 623 -18.07 0.98 -21.39
CA GLU A 623 -16.82 1.03 -22.16
C GLU A 623 -15.97 2.21 -21.70
N TYR A 624 -14.66 1.98 -21.60
CA TYR A 624 -13.66 2.97 -21.26
C TYR A 624 -13.06 3.59 -22.52
N GLY A 625 -13.16 4.91 -22.63
CA GLY A 625 -12.77 5.65 -23.83
C GLY A 625 -13.69 5.28 -24.99
N HIS A 626 -14.70 6.12 -25.25
CA HIS A 626 -15.77 5.87 -26.21
C HIS A 626 -15.27 5.29 -27.55
N LEU A 627 -15.77 4.11 -27.94
CA LEU A 627 -15.51 3.44 -29.21
C LEU A 627 -16.82 3.36 -30.00
N THR A 628 -17.13 4.48 -30.66
CA THR A 628 -18.12 4.80 -31.71
C THR A 628 -18.91 6.01 -31.31
#